data_AF-A0A5Y3VZW6-F1
#
_entry.id   AF-A0A5Y3VZW6-F1
#
_cell.length_a   1.000
_cell.length_b   1.000
_cell.length_c   1.000
_cell.angle_alpha   90.00
_cell.angle_beta   90.00
_cell.angle_gamma   90.00
#
_symmetry.space_group_name_H-M   'P 1'
#
loop_
_entity.id
_entity.type
_entity.pdbx_description
1 polymer ?
#
loop_
_entity_poly.entity_id
_entity_poly.type
_entity_poly.pdbx_seq_one_letter_code
_entity_poly.pdbx_strand_id
1 'polypeptide(L)'
;MIYITSKREGFARCGVRFSETTTPYPDDRFSPEQLADLESEPMLIVSRESAGMSAGQAAEQISRLKNALDSAGDKLAVVTAERDVLHQQLADITAERDALREQLAAATPATVTADGGADTDAADAGADSAGDGTSPKPATRAGAKKK
;
A
#
# COMPACT_ATOMS: atom_id res chain seq x y z
N MET A 1 14.95 -13.47 32.65
CA MET A 1 15.69 -13.09 33.87
C MET A 1 16.70 -12.02 33.52
N ILE A 2 16.91 -11.04 34.41
CA ILE A 2 17.87 -9.94 34.22
C ILE A 2 19.01 -10.08 35.22
N TYR A 3 20.25 -10.03 34.76
CA TYR A 3 21.44 -10.02 35.60
C TYR A 3 22.06 -8.63 35.55
N ILE A 4 22.23 -8.00 36.71
CA ILE A 4 22.81 -6.65 36.81
C ILE A 4 24.04 -6.69 37.70
N THR A 5 25.11 -6.08 37.22
CA THR A 5 26.39 -5.92 37.93
C THR A 5 26.82 -4.46 37.86
N SER A 6 27.21 -3.87 38.99
CA SER A 6 27.79 -2.53 39.02
C SER A 6 29.30 -2.57 38.88
N LYS A 7 29.89 -1.60 38.17
CA LYS A 7 31.35 -1.40 38.17
C LYS A 7 31.87 -0.72 39.44
N ARG A 8 30.97 -0.13 40.24
CA ARG A 8 31.30 0.54 41.50
C ARG A 8 30.34 0.11 42.59
N GLU A 9 30.89 -0.33 43.71
CA GLU A 9 30.10 -0.74 44.87
C GLU A 9 29.11 0.34 45.32
N GLY A 10 27.86 -0.06 45.57
CA GLY A 10 26.79 0.81 46.06
C GLY A 10 26.26 1.84 45.07
N PHE A 11 26.49 1.69 43.76
CA PHE A 11 25.89 2.55 42.74
C PHE A 11 24.36 2.42 42.74
N ALA A 12 23.64 3.55 42.71
CA ALA A 12 22.19 3.56 42.84
C ALA A 12 21.52 4.14 41.59
N ARG A 13 20.58 3.40 41.02
CA ARG A 13 19.74 3.86 39.90
C ARG A 13 18.35 3.23 39.97
N CYS A 14 17.34 3.95 39.51
CA CYS A 14 15.93 3.50 39.55
C CYS A 14 15.47 3.03 40.96
N GLY A 15 16.00 3.65 42.02
CA GLY A 15 15.66 3.30 43.41
C GLY A 15 16.31 2.03 43.96
N VAL A 16 17.20 1.38 43.21
CA VAL A 16 17.91 0.16 43.62
C VAL A 16 19.41 0.45 43.73
N ARG A 17 20.03 -0.03 44.81
CA ARG A 17 21.50 -0.06 44.95
C ARG A 17 22.04 -1.35 44.38
N PHE A 18 22.96 -1.23 43.43
CA PHE A 18 23.65 -2.33 42.79
C PHE A 18 25.04 -2.51 43.40
N SER A 19 25.41 -3.77 43.60
CA SER A 19 26.74 -4.21 44.05
C SER A 19 27.63 -4.59 42.88
N GLU A 20 28.92 -4.75 43.15
CA GLU A 20 29.88 -5.36 42.22
C GLU A 20 29.63 -6.85 41.99
N THR A 21 28.78 -7.46 42.82
CA THR A 21 28.31 -8.83 42.64
C THR A 21 27.10 -8.88 41.69
N THR A 22 27.19 -9.72 40.66
CA THR A 22 26.09 -10.01 39.73
C THR A 22 24.86 -10.50 40.48
N THR A 23 23.77 -9.75 40.40
CA THR A 23 22.52 -10.08 41.08
C THR A 23 21.42 -10.41 40.07
N PRO A 24 20.73 -11.56 40.19
CA PRO A 24 19.60 -11.89 39.34
C PRO A 24 18.33 -11.15 39.81
N TYR A 25 17.58 -10.63 38.84
CA TYR A 25 16.30 -9.95 39.02
C TYR A 25 15.25 -10.52 38.05
N PRO A 26 13.96 -10.59 38.46
CA PRO A 26 12.87 -10.92 37.56
C PRO A 26 12.72 -9.88 36.44
N ASP A 27 12.25 -10.31 35.27
CA ASP A 27 12.06 -9.41 34.12
C ASP A 27 11.00 -8.32 34.39
N ASP A 28 10.01 -8.62 35.23
CA ASP A 28 8.93 -7.70 35.58
C ASP A 28 9.31 -6.67 36.66
N ARG A 29 10.52 -6.74 37.22
CA ARG A 29 10.93 -5.85 38.32
C ARG A 29 11.22 -4.42 37.86
N PHE A 30 11.59 -4.24 36.60
CA PHE A 30 11.88 -2.93 36.01
C PHE A 30 10.94 -2.69 34.84
N SER A 31 10.36 -1.50 34.77
CA SER A 31 9.60 -1.10 33.57
C SER A 31 10.52 -1.00 32.34
N PRO A 32 9.99 -1.07 31.11
CA PRO A 32 10.79 -0.96 29.90
C PRO A 32 11.62 0.34 29.82
N GLU A 33 11.06 1.45 30.31
CA GLU A 33 11.75 2.75 30.37
C GLU A 33 12.90 2.73 31.38
N GLN A 34 12.67 2.21 32.59
CA GLN A 34 13.72 2.06 33.60
C GLN A 34 14.83 1.12 33.12
N LEU A 35 14.47 0.08 32.38
CA LEU A 35 15.45 -0.87 31.87
C LEU A 35 16.30 -0.27 30.75
N ALA A 36 15.72 0.57 29.89
CA ALA A 36 16.46 1.36 28.91
C ALA A 36 17.43 2.33 29.60
N ASP A 37 16.99 3.00 30.67
CA ASP A 37 17.86 3.84 31.48
C ASP A 37 19.03 3.02 32.06
N LEU A 38 18.76 1.87 32.69
CA LEU A 38 19.78 1.00 33.28
C LEU A 38 20.80 0.48 32.26
N GLU A 39 20.38 0.22 31.02
CA GLU A 39 21.29 -0.19 29.92
C GLU A 39 22.11 0.97 29.36
N SER A 40 21.57 2.18 29.40
CA SER A 40 22.30 3.37 28.99
C SER A 40 23.35 3.82 30.01
N GLU A 41 23.27 3.31 31.26
CA GLU A 41 24.22 3.65 32.31
C GLU A 41 25.59 3.00 32.09
N PRO A 42 26.67 3.77 31.86
CA PRO A 42 27.99 3.21 31.57
C PRO A 42 28.63 2.48 32.78
N MET A 43 28.09 2.72 33.98
CA MET A 43 28.53 2.13 35.25
C MET A 43 27.85 0.79 35.56
N LEU A 44 26.83 0.40 34.79
CA LEU A 44 26.11 -0.86 34.97
C LEU A 44 26.38 -1.79 33.79
N ILE A 45 26.42 -3.09 34.08
CA ILE A 45 26.42 -4.16 33.09
C ILE A 45 25.09 -4.89 33.28
N VAL A 46 24.19 -4.74 32.30
CA VAL A 46 22.88 -5.39 32.30
C VAL A 46 22.92 -6.50 31.25
N SER A 47 22.80 -7.75 31.71
CA SER A 47 22.67 -8.91 30.83
C SER A 47 21.26 -9.47 30.97
N ARG A 48 20.53 -9.53 29.86
CA ARG A 48 19.19 -10.13 29.83
C ARG A 48 19.30 -11.53 29.26
N GLU A 49 18.76 -12.51 29.97
CA GLU A 49 18.38 -13.76 29.35
C GLU A 49 17.07 -13.49 28.61
N SER A 50 17.21 -12.95 27.39
CA SER A 50 16.07 -12.51 26.61
C SER A 50 15.20 -13.72 26.28
N ALA A 51 13.94 -13.69 26.68
CA ALA A 51 12.88 -14.51 26.13
C ALA A 51 12.47 -14.06 24.71
N GLY A 52 13.37 -13.40 23.98
CA GLY A 52 13.24 -13.20 22.54
C GLY A 52 13.20 -14.55 21.84
N MET A 53 12.63 -14.57 20.62
CA MET A 53 12.59 -15.78 19.80
C MET A 53 13.95 -16.47 19.81
N SER A 54 13.97 -17.71 20.27
CA SER A 54 15.19 -18.50 20.25
C SER A 54 15.68 -18.61 18.81
N ALA A 55 16.97 -18.85 18.61
CA ALA A 55 17.53 -19.02 17.27
C ALA A 55 16.78 -20.09 16.45
N GLY A 56 16.26 -21.14 17.11
CA GLY A 56 15.40 -22.15 16.49
C GLY A 56 14.03 -21.61 16.05
N GLN A 57 13.38 -20.81 16.90
CA GLN A 57 12.10 -20.16 16.56
C GLN A 57 12.26 -19.15 15.43
N ALA A 58 13.35 -18.38 15.44
CA ALA A 58 13.67 -17.45 14.37
C ALA A 58 13.93 -18.19 13.04
N ALA A 59 14.68 -19.30 13.07
CA ALA A 59 14.93 -20.12 11.89
C ALA A 59 13.64 -20.73 11.32
N GLU A 60 12.75 -21.22 12.18
CA GLU A 60 11.43 -21.70 11.74
C GLU A 60 10.59 -20.59 11.10
N GLN A 61 10.55 -19.41 11.70
CA GLN A 61 9.79 -18.29 11.14
C GLN A 61 10.36 -17.87 9.79
N ILE A 62 11.68 -17.81 9.65
CA ILE A 62 12.35 -17.52 8.38
C ILE A 62 11.98 -18.57 7.33
N SER A 63 12.00 -19.86 7.67
CA SER A 63 11.60 -20.93 6.76
C SER A 63 10.14 -20.80 6.32
N ARG A 64 9.23 -20.51 7.25
CA ARG A 64 7.81 -20.30 6.93
C ARG A 64 7.61 -19.11 6.00
N LEU A 65 8.25 -17.98 6.30
CA LEU A 65 8.17 -16.77 5.47
C LEU A 65 8.73 -17.01 4.07
N LYS A 66 9.83 -17.77 3.96
CA LYS A 66 10.40 -18.15 2.66
C LYS A 66 9.42 -19.00 1.85
N ASN A 67 8.84 -20.04 2.45
CA ASN A 67 7.84 -20.88 1.77
C ASN A 67 6.60 -20.07 1.37
N ALA A 68 6.17 -19.11 2.20
CA ALA A 68 5.06 -18.23 1.87
C ALA A 68 5.39 -17.27 0.72
N LEU A 69 6.62 -16.77 0.65
CA LEU A 69 7.11 -15.94 -0.44
C LEU A 69 7.14 -16.71 -1.77
N ASP A 70 7.65 -17.94 -1.75
CA ASP A 70 7.69 -18.81 -2.92
C ASP A 70 6.26 -19.11 -3.41
N SER A 71 5.36 -19.49 -2.51
CA SER A 71 3.94 -19.72 -2.85
C SER A 71 3.24 -18.47 -3.38
N ALA A 72 3.57 -17.28 -2.84
CA ALA A 72 3.03 -16.03 -3.34
C ALA A 72 3.57 -15.70 -4.75
N GLY A 73 4.85 -15.99 -5.01
CA GLY A 73 5.46 -15.88 -6.32
C GLY A 73 4.77 -16.76 -7.36
N ASP A 74 4.52 -18.03 -7.03
CA ASP A 74 3.81 -18.97 -7.92
C ASP A 74 2.39 -18.49 -8.23
N LYS A 75 1.65 -18.02 -7.22
CA LYS A 75 0.31 -17.46 -7.41
C LYS A 75 0.31 -16.22 -8.30
N LEU A 76 1.31 -15.36 -8.14
CA LEU A 76 1.45 -14.18 -8.99
C LEU A 76 1.72 -14.58 -10.44
N ALA A 77 2.55 -15.59 -10.68
CA ALA A 77 2.80 -16.12 -12.02
C ALA A 77 1.52 -16.67 -12.67
N VAL A 78 0.73 -17.44 -11.93
CA VAL A 78 -0.56 -17.98 -12.40
C VAL A 78 -1.54 -16.85 -12.73
N VAL A 79 -1.77 -15.92 -11.80
CA VAL A 79 -2.72 -14.80 -12.02
C VAL A 79 -2.27 -13.92 -13.19
N THR A 80 -0.96 -13.74 -13.37
CA THR A 80 -0.41 -12.98 -14.50
C THR A 80 -0.73 -13.69 -15.82
N ALA A 81 -0.52 -15.01 -15.90
CA ALA A 81 -0.85 -15.80 -17.08
C ALA A 81 -2.36 -15.79 -17.38
N GLU A 82 -3.21 -15.94 -16.35
CA GLU A 82 -4.67 -15.88 -16.49
C GLU A 82 -5.14 -14.52 -17.01
N ARG A 83 -4.58 -13.43 -16.48
CA ARG A 83 -4.86 -12.07 -16.97
C ARG A 83 -4.52 -11.94 -18.45
N ASP A 84 -3.37 -12.45 -18.87
CA ASP A 84 -2.92 -12.33 -20.27
C ASP A 84 -3.84 -13.11 -21.22
N VAL A 85 -4.29 -14.30 -20.80
CA VAL A 85 -5.29 -15.08 -21.53
C VAL A 85 -6.63 -14.34 -21.61
N LEU A 86 -7.12 -13.79 -20.50
CA LEU A 86 -8.38 -13.03 -20.49
C LEU A 86 -8.30 -11.78 -21.36
N HIS A 87 -7.17 -11.08 -21.36
CA HIS A 87 -6.94 -9.94 -22.24
C HIS A 87 -6.97 -10.34 -23.72
N GLN A 88 -6.37 -11.48 -24.08
CA GLN A 88 -6.44 -12.01 -25.44
C GLN A 88 -7.88 -12.35 -25.83
N GLN A 89 -8.63 -13.03 -24.95
CA GLN A 89 -10.04 -13.36 -25.19
C GLN A 89 -10.90 -12.10 -25.36
N LEU A 90 -10.67 -11.06 -24.57
CA LEU A 90 -11.39 -9.78 -24.73
C LEU A 90 -11.06 -9.12 -26.07
N ALA A 91 -9.81 -9.19 -26.53
CA ALA A 91 -9.43 -8.67 -27.84
C ALA A 91 -10.13 -9.43 -28.97
N ASP A 92 -10.15 -10.75 -28.89
CA ASP A 92 -10.80 -11.63 -29.90
C ASP A 92 -12.31 -11.37 -29.95
N ILE A 93 -13.01 -11.36 -28.81
CA ILE A 93 -14.45 -11.06 -28.73
C ILE A 93 -14.75 -9.65 -29.25
N THR A 94 -13.86 -8.69 -28.99
CA THR A 94 -14.02 -7.32 -29.49
C THR A 94 -13.93 -7.29 -31.01
N ALA A 95 -12.96 -8.00 -31.59
CA ALA A 95 -12.81 -8.12 -33.04
C ALA A 95 -14.01 -8.82 -33.70
N GLU A 96 -14.49 -9.93 -33.11
CA GLU A 96 -15.68 -10.65 -33.57
C GLU A 96 -16.92 -9.77 -33.57
N ARG A 97 -17.15 -9.05 -32.47
CA ARG A 97 -18.27 -8.10 -32.35
C ARG A 97 -18.22 -7.03 -33.43
N ASP A 98 -17.03 -6.49 -33.71
CA ASP A 98 -16.87 -5.41 -34.69
C ASP A 98 -17.08 -5.94 -36.12
N ALA A 99 -16.58 -7.14 -36.43
CA ALA A 99 -16.87 -7.82 -37.69
C ALA A 99 -18.37 -8.12 -37.87
N LEU A 100 -19.06 -8.60 -36.83
CA LEU A 100 -20.50 -8.85 -36.85
C LEU A 100 -21.31 -7.55 -37.04
N ARG A 101 -20.88 -6.45 -36.43
CA ARG A 101 -21.51 -5.13 -36.62
C ARG A 101 -21.35 -4.64 -38.05
N GLU A 102 -20.19 -4.84 -38.66
CA GLU A 102 -19.96 -4.51 -40.07
C GLU A 102 -20.83 -5.37 -40.99
N GLN A 103 -20.95 -6.67 -40.72
CA GLN A 103 -21.84 -7.56 -41.47
C GLN A 103 -23.31 -7.16 -41.33
N LEU A 104 -23.76 -6.79 -40.13
CA LEU A 104 -25.12 -6.28 -39.91
C LEU A 104 -25.36 -4.97 -40.67
N ALA A 105 -24.39 -4.06 -40.68
CA ALA A 105 -24.48 -2.81 -41.45
C ALA A 105 -24.54 -3.09 -42.97
N ALA A 106 -23.77 -4.05 -43.47
CA ALA A 106 -23.77 -4.43 -44.89
C ALA A 106 -25.03 -5.20 -45.31
N ALA A 107 -25.57 -6.05 -44.43
CA ALA A 107 -26.78 -6.84 -44.66
C ALA A 107 -28.08 -6.03 -44.47
N THR A 108 -27.98 -4.79 -43.97
CA THR A 108 -29.09 -3.85 -43.90
C THR A 108 -28.96 -2.83 -45.05
N PRO A 109 -29.35 -3.17 -46.30
CA PRO A 109 -29.52 -2.14 -47.31
C PRO A 109 -30.65 -1.22 -46.84
N ALA A 110 -30.47 0.08 -47.03
CA ALA A 110 -31.46 1.11 -46.76
C ALA A 110 -32.83 0.71 -47.34
N THR A 111 -33.70 0.14 -46.50
CA THR A 111 -35.14 0.01 -46.70
C THR A 111 -35.89 1.12 -45.97
N VAL A 112 -35.18 2.17 -45.56
CA VAL A 112 -35.78 3.43 -45.11
C VAL A 112 -35.51 4.50 -46.16
N THR A 113 -36.18 4.41 -47.30
CA THR A 113 -36.50 5.59 -48.12
C THR A 113 -37.93 5.47 -48.65
N ALA A 114 -38.63 6.62 -48.62
CA ALA A 114 -40.04 6.92 -48.97
C ALA A 114 -41.01 6.83 -47.77
N ASP A 115 -41.79 7.84 -47.38
CA ASP A 115 -42.20 9.10 -48.03
C ASP A 115 -42.91 10.00 -46.98
N GLY A 116 -42.82 11.33 -47.10
CA GLY A 116 -43.49 12.24 -46.17
C GLY A 116 -43.06 13.72 -46.18
N GLY A 117 -43.09 14.38 -47.35
CA GLY A 117 -43.54 15.77 -47.45
C GLY A 117 -42.52 16.89 -47.22
N ALA A 118 -42.40 17.72 -48.25
CA ALA A 118 -41.59 18.93 -48.34
C ALA A 118 -42.10 20.13 -47.51
N ASP A 119 -41.22 21.15 -47.46
CA ASP A 119 -41.43 22.57 -47.12
C ASP A 119 -41.60 22.88 -45.62
N THR A 120 -40.85 23.80 -45.00
CA THR A 120 -40.57 25.16 -45.47
C THR A 120 -39.20 25.69 -45.04
N ASP A 121 -38.54 26.31 -46.02
CA ASP A 121 -37.43 27.24 -45.92
C ASP A 121 -37.89 28.59 -45.34
N ALA A 122 -37.16 29.15 -44.37
CA ALA A 122 -37.10 30.59 -44.06
C ALA A 122 -36.08 30.88 -42.94
N ALA A 123 -34.88 31.33 -43.35
CA ALA A 123 -34.04 32.43 -42.85
C ALA A 123 -34.07 32.79 -41.33
N ASP A 124 -32.96 33.11 -40.67
CA ASP A 124 -32.00 34.17 -41.03
C ASP A 124 -30.82 34.22 -40.01
N ALA A 125 -29.66 34.69 -40.50
CA ALA A 125 -28.48 35.28 -39.83
C ALA A 125 -28.05 34.79 -38.42
N GLY A 126 -26.82 34.32 -38.17
CA GLY A 126 -25.53 34.79 -38.66
C GLY A 126 -24.75 35.43 -37.51
N ALA A 127 -23.65 34.82 -37.06
CA ALA A 127 -22.47 35.46 -36.47
C ALA A 127 -21.43 34.42 -36.00
N ASP A 128 -20.43 34.23 -36.86
CA ASP A 128 -18.99 34.19 -36.54
C ASP A 128 -18.60 34.24 -35.04
N SER A 129 -17.89 33.23 -34.51
CA SER A 129 -16.44 33.33 -34.31
C SER A 129 -15.85 32.16 -33.51
N ALA A 130 -14.55 31.96 -33.76
CA ALA A 130 -13.66 30.91 -33.31
C ALA A 130 -13.50 30.77 -31.78
N GLY A 131 -13.02 29.60 -31.34
CA GLY A 131 -12.54 29.45 -29.96
C GLY A 131 -12.23 28.02 -29.54
N ASP A 132 -11.05 27.56 -29.94
CA ASP A 132 -10.34 26.38 -29.44
C ASP A 132 -10.24 26.35 -27.89
N GLY A 133 -10.09 25.13 -27.35
CA GLY A 133 -10.30 24.79 -25.95
C GLY A 133 -9.31 25.40 -24.94
N THR A 134 -9.63 25.24 -23.65
CA THR A 134 -8.68 24.94 -22.56
C THR A 134 -9.46 24.68 -21.26
N SER A 135 -9.07 23.62 -20.55
CA SER A 135 -9.57 23.12 -19.26
C SER A 135 -9.71 24.16 -18.14
N PRO A 136 -10.62 23.96 -17.16
CA PRO A 136 -10.66 24.79 -15.96
C PRO A 136 -9.55 24.40 -14.96
N LYS A 137 -8.70 25.36 -14.57
CA LYS A 137 -7.79 25.31 -13.41
C LYS A 137 -8.52 25.80 -12.13
N PRO A 138 -8.04 25.44 -10.91
CA PRO A 138 -8.80 25.52 -9.67
C PRO A 138 -8.80 26.92 -9.06
N ALA A 139 -9.88 27.23 -8.33
CA ALA A 139 -10.05 28.47 -7.59
C ALA A 139 -9.06 28.57 -6.41
N THR A 140 -8.27 29.64 -6.40
CA THR A 140 -7.62 30.18 -5.21
C THR A 140 -8.54 31.23 -4.59
N ARG A 141 -8.71 31.24 -3.26
CA ARG A 141 -8.87 32.50 -2.52
C ARG A 141 -8.36 32.39 -1.10
N ALA A 142 -7.46 33.32 -0.79
CA ALA A 142 -6.71 33.49 0.42
C ALA A 142 -7.54 34.09 1.58
N GLY A 143 -7.13 33.75 2.80
CA GLY A 143 -6.75 34.73 3.82
C GLY A 143 -7.83 35.15 4.83
N ALA A 144 -7.61 34.79 6.10
CA ALA A 144 -7.84 35.67 7.24
C ALA A 144 -7.05 35.17 8.48
N LYS A 145 -5.88 35.77 8.73
CA LYS A 145 -5.23 35.83 10.05
C LYS A 145 -5.76 37.06 10.80
N LYS A 146 -6.14 36.88 12.07
CA LYS A 146 -6.22 37.83 13.22
C LYS A 146 -7.14 37.14 14.25
N LYS A 147 -6.84 37.00 15.53
CA LYS A 147 -6.04 37.76 16.50
C LYS A 147 -5.36 36.79 17.47
#